data_AF-A0A098M6C4-F1
#
_entry.id   AF-A0A098M6C4-F1
#
_cell.length_a   1.000
_cell.length_b   1.000
_cell.length_c   1.000
_cell.angle_alpha   90.00
_cell.angle_beta   90.00
_cell.angle_gamma   90.00
#
_symmetry.space_group_name_H-M   'P 1'
#
loop_
_entity.id
_entity.type
_entity.pdbx_description
1 polymer ?
#
loop_
_entity_poly.entity_id
_entity_poly.type
_entity_poly.pdbx_seq_one_letter_code
_entity_poly.pdbx_strand_id
1 'polypeptide(L)'
;MLEGKMDVLTDYLKFLQSNEEELLPGMLTILESAISHKYSIDSIQTDFENQLTAMGKYYETERNVRYFIDYIYLLAKYYSINGKYYDSINIILQSLTSCIRLEDDTGFRKSVVLFESLREHTNSDQLAEYQAIMLKILD
;
A
#
# COMPACT_ATOMS: atom_id res chain seq x y z
N MET A 1 -2.21 20.76 19.03
CA MET A 1 -1.30 20.15 20.02
C MET A 1 -1.51 18.64 19.97
N LEU A 2 -0.51 17.92 19.46
CA LEU A 2 -0.54 16.47 19.19
C LEU A 2 -0.05 15.62 20.39
N GLU A 3 0.23 16.26 21.53
CA GLU A 3 0.85 15.62 22.70
C GLU A 3 -0.07 14.61 23.43
N GLY A 4 -1.36 14.53 23.09
CA GLY A 4 -2.28 13.52 23.66
C GLY A 4 -2.57 12.31 22.76
N LYS A 5 -2.07 12.28 21.51
CA LYS A 5 -2.35 11.18 20.56
C LYS A 5 -1.16 10.24 20.33
N MET A 6 0.05 10.66 20.69
CA MET A 6 1.26 9.86 20.47
C MET A 6 1.36 8.64 21.39
N ASP A 7 0.89 8.74 22.64
CA ASP A 7 0.89 7.60 23.57
C ASP A 7 -0.10 6.51 23.13
N VAL A 8 -1.29 6.92 22.66
CA VAL A 8 -2.30 6.02 22.09
C VAL A 8 -1.77 5.33 20.83
N LEU A 9 -1.08 6.08 19.97
CA LEU A 9 -0.43 5.51 18.78
C LEU A 9 0.66 4.50 19.20
N THR A 10 1.50 4.82 20.18
CA THR A 10 2.56 3.94 20.66
C THR A 10 2.02 2.61 21.19
N ASP A 11 0.96 2.65 21.99
CA ASP A 11 0.35 1.43 22.52
C ASP A 11 -0.42 0.66 21.45
N TYR A 12 -0.98 1.35 20.46
CA TYR A 12 -1.56 0.72 19.29
C TYR A 12 -0.51 -0.01 18.44
N LEU A 13 0.66 0.60 18.21
CA LEU A 13 1.76 -0.06 17.48
C LEU A 13 2.25 -1.31 18.22
N LYS A 14 2.41 -1.26 19.55
CA LYS A 14 2.76 -2.46 20.34
C LYS A 14 1.72 -3.58 20.22
N PHE A 15 0.43 -3.20 20.21
CA PHE A 15 -0.65 -4.15 19.98
C PHE A 15 -0.53 -4.82 18.60
N LEU A 16 -0.30 -4.04 17.53
CA LEU A 16 -0.12 -4.58 16.17
C LEU A 16 1.11 -5.49 16.07
N GLN A 17 2.21 -5.18 16.75
CA GLN A 17 3.42 -6.02 16.77
C GLN A 17 3.17 -7.41 17.38
N SER A 18 2.17 -7.53 18.25
CA SER A 18 1.86 -8.77 18.98
C SER A 18 0.67 -9.54 18.39
N ASN A 19 0.01 -9.01 17.37
CA ASN A 19 -1.23 -9.57 16.79
C ASN A 19 -1.18 -9.53 15.26
N GLU A 20 -0.66 -10.59 14.63
CA GLU A 20 -0.48 -10.67 13.18
C GLU A 20 -1.79 -10.54 12.38
N GLU A 21 -2.91 -11.03 12.91
CA GLU A 21 -4.22 -10.91 12.24
C GLU A 21 -4.72 -9.46 12.15
N GLU A 22 -4.32 -8.60 13.10
CA GLU A 22 -4.74 -7.21 13.20
C GLU A 22 -3.79 -6.24 12.50
N LEU A 23 -2.61 -6.72 12.06
CA LEU A 23 -1.59 -5.85 11.50
C LEU A 23 -2.07 -5.12 10.25
N LEU A 24 -2.65 -5.83 9.28
CA LEU A 24 -3.16 -5.20 8.04
C LEU A 24 -4.32 -4.22 8.32
N PRO A 25 -5.39 -4.59 9.03
CA PRO A 25 -6.44 -3.65 9.45
C PRO A 25 -5.90 -2.41 10.17
N GLY A 26 -4.91 -2.59 11.04
CA GLY A 26 -4.33 -1.48 11.77
C GLY A 26 -3.46 -0.57 10.93
N MET A 27 -2.66 -1.13 10.03
CA MET A 27 -1.87 -0.36 9.08
C MET A 27 -2.74 0.41 8.08
N LEU A 28 -3.87 -0.15 7.66
CA LEU A 28 -4.89 0.56 6.87
C LEU A 28 -5.38 1.81 7.62
N THR A 29 -5.77 1.64 8.88
CA THR A 29 -6.25 2.74 9.73
C THR A 29 -5.18 3.83 9.88
N ILE A 30 -3.93 3.44 10.08
CA ILE A 30 -2.79 4.37 10.19
C ILE A 30 -2.58 5.14 8.88
N LEU A 31 -2.60 4.45 7.73
CA LEU A 31 -2.43 5.07 6.41
C LEU A 31 -3.57 6.04 6.08
N GLU A 32 -4.83 5.66 6.33
CA GLU A 32 -5.99 6.54 6.11
C GLU A 32 -5.91 7.82 6.92
N SER A 33 -5.53 7.69 8.20
CA SER A 33 -5.31 8.82 9.11
C SER A 33 -4.15 9.69 8.63
N ALA A 34 -3.02 9.09 8.24
CA ALA A 34 -1.84 9.79 7.72
C ALA A 34 -2.15 10.59 6.45
N ILE A 35 -2.88 10.00 5.51
CA ILE A 35 -3.33 10.65 4.27
C ILE A 35 -4.28 11.81 4.58
N SER A 36 -5.24 11.60 5.48
CA SER A 36 -6.28 12.60 5.80
C SER A 36 -5.72 13.79 6.58
N HIS A 37 -4.78 13.54 7.48
CA HIS A 37 -4.21 14.55 8.37
C HIS A 37 -2.81 15.03 7.95
N LYS A 38 -2.26 14.49 6.84
CA LYS A 38 -0.98 14.89 6.24
C LYS A 38 0.21 14.82 7.22
N TYR A 39 0.30 13.74 7.99
CA TYR A 39 1.47 13.45 8.83
C TYR A 39 2.25 12.26 8.28
N SER A 40 3.55 12.23 8.57
CA SER A 40 4.43 11.13 8.15
C SER A 40 4.32 9.93 9.09
N ILE A 41 4.30 8.73 8.51
CA ILE A 41 4.39 7.44 9.21
C ILE A 41 5.69 6.71 8.90
N ASP A 42 6.70 7.39 8.36
CA ASP A 42 7.91 6.75 7.86
C ASP A 42 8.63 5.94 8.95
N SER A 43 8.69 6.45 10.19
CA SER A 43 9.28 5.71 11.31
C SER A 43 8.50 4.44 11.66
N ILE A 44 7.16 4.51 11.60
CA ILE A 44 6.29 3.36 11.82
C ILE A 44 6.54 2.33 10.73
N GLN A 45 6.64 2.77 9.48
CA GLN A 45 6.86 1.84 8.38
C GLN A 45 8.17 1.06 8.51
N THR A 46 9.25 1.70 8.97
CA THR A 46 10.51 1.02 9.27
C THR A 46 10.35 -0.02 10.39
N ASP A 47 9.59 0.30 11.44
CA ASP A 47 9.37 -0.62 12.57
C ASP A 47 8.62 -1.90 12.17
N PHE A 48 7.76 -1.82 11.13
CA PHE A 48 6.95 -2.93 10.65
C PHE A 48 7.46 -3.57 9.34
N GLU A 49 8.54 -3.07 8.75
CA GLU A 49 9.02 -3.48 7.42
C GLU A 49 9.24 -5.00 7.31
N ASN A 50 9.88 -5.60 8.32
CA ASN A 50 10.13 -7.04 8.36
C ASN A 50 8.84 -7.86 8.44
N GLN A 51 7.88 -7.41 9.26
CA GLN A 51 6.60 -8.10 9.45
C GLN A 51 5.75 -8.00 8.19
N LEU A 52 5.67 -6.81 7.58
CA LEU A 52 4.96 -6.56 6.33
C LEU A 52 5.57 -7.30 5.13
N THR A 53 6.90 -7.39 5.08
CA THR A 53 7.62 -8.16 4.04
C THR A 53 7.39 -9.66 4.18
N ALA A 54 7.46 -10.19 5.41
CA ALA A 54 7.14 -11.59 5.68
C ALA A 54 5.69 -11.89 5.27
N MET A 55 4.78 -10.99 5.63
CA MET A 55 3.35 -11.05 5.35
C MET A 55 2.98 -11.04 3.87
N GLY A 56 3.69 -10.28 3.02
CA GLY A 56 3.49 -10.30 1.58
C GLY A 56 3.63 -11.70 0.95
N LYS A 57 4.30 -12.64 1.63
CA LYS A 57 4.42 -14.05 1.22
C LYS A 57 3.29 -14.95 1.74
N TYR A 58 2.55 -14.54 2.77
CA TYR A 58 1.53 -15.34 3.46
C TYR A 58 0.08 -14.97 3.10
N TYR A 59 -0.16 -13.81 2.50
CA TYR A 59 -1.52 -13.29 2.26
C TYR A 59 -2.22 -13.80 1.00
N GLU A 60 -1.71 -14.86 0.38
CA GLU A 60 -2.45 -15.68 -0.59
C GLU A 60 -3.43 -16.65 0.10
N THR A 61 -4.06 -16.22 1.21
CA THR A 61 -5.19 -16.92 1.82
C THR A 61 -6.43 -16.05 1.66
N GLU A 62 -7.54 -16.63 1.19
CA GLU A 62 -8.74 -15.90 0.74
C GLU A 62 -9.31 -14.90 1.76
N ARG A 63 -9.07 -15.09 3.07
CA ARG A 63 -9.59 -14.22 4.13
C ARG A 63 -8.91 -12.84 4.19
N ASN A 64 -7.64 -12.72 3.81
CA ASN A 64 -6.84 -11.51 4.04
C ASN A 64 -6.47 -10.77 2.75
N VAL A 65 -6.83 -11.35 1.60
CA VAL A 65 -6.45 -10.87 0.28
C VAL A 65 -6.97 -9.46 -0.01
N ARG A 66 -8.19 -9.14 0.45
CA ARG A 66 -8.77 -7.81 0.27
C ARG A 66 -8.07 -6.74 1.08
N TYR A 67 -7.80 -7.02 2.36
CA TYR A 67 -7.04 -6.09 3.21
C TYR A 67 -5.65 -5.82 2.65
N PHE A 68 -5.03 -6.83 2.06
CA PHE A 68 -3.73 -6.67 1.41
C PHE A 68 -3.81 -5.75 0.18
N ILE A 69 -4.79 -5.92 -0.71
CA ILE A 69 -4.98 -5.04 -1.88
C ILE A 69 -5.25 -3.59 -1.45
N ASP A 70 -6.13 -3.40 -0.46
CA ASP A 70 -6.43 -2.06 0.05
C ASP A 70 -5.17 -1.43 0.71
N TYR A 71 -4.35 -2.25 1.38
CA TYR A 71 -3.12 -1.80 2.03
C TYR A 71 -2.07 -1.33 1.02
N ILE A 72 -1.75 -2.15 0.01
CA ILE A 72 -0.76 -1.78 -1.01
C ILE A 72 -1.22 -0.53 -1.78
N TYR A 73 -2.51 -0.41 -2.09
CA TYR A 73 -3.05 0.77 -2.74
C TYR A 73 -2.91 2.03 -1.88
N LEU A 74 -3.31 1.97 -0.60
CA LEU A 74 -3.21 3.10 0.32
C LEU A 74 -1.76 3.48 0.60
N LEU A 75 -0.86 2.51 0.69
CA LEU A 75 0.56 2.78 0.87
C LEU A 75 1.15 3.55 -0.33
N ALA A 76 0.83 3.11 -1.54
CA ALA A 76 1.25 3.83 -2.75
C ALA A 76 0.68 5.25 -2.77
N LYS A 77 -0.62 5.41 -2.44
CA LYS A 77 -1.24 6.74 -2.35
C LYS A 77 -0.54 7.63 -1.31
N TYR A 78 -0.19 7.08 -0.16
CA TYR A 78 0.59 7.78 0.87
C TYR A 78 1.97 8.22 0.34
N TYR A 79 2.68 7.35 -0.37
CA TYR A 79 3.96 7.72 -0.99
C TYR A 79 3.82 8.81 -2.06
N SER A 80 2.80 8.72 -2.90
CA SER A 80 2.47 9.73 -3.91
C SER A 80 2.29 11.12 -3.30
N ILE A 81 1.45 11.25 -2.26
CA ILE A 81 1.20 12.57 -1.62
C ILE A 81 2.42 13.13 -0.89
N ASN A 82 3.39 12.28 -0.53
CA ASN A 82 4.65 12.66 0.12
C ASN A 82 5.79 12.85 -0.89
N GLY A 83 5.52 12.81 -2.21
CA GLY A 83 6.52 13.03 -3.25
C GLY A 83 7.49 11.85 -3.47
N LYS A 84 7.23 10.69 -2.85
CA LYS A 84 8.01 9.45 -3.04
C LYS A 84 7.54 8.72 -4.29
N TYR A 85 7.63 9.38 -5.45
CA TYR A 85 7.01 8.91 -6.69
C TYR A 85 7.56 7.57 -7.17
N TYR A 86 8.88 7.36 -7.11
CA TYR A 86 9.51 6.12 -7.51
C TYR A 86 8.93 4.91 -6.74
N ASP A 87 8.89 5.01 -5.42
CA ASP A 87 8.36 3.96 -4.56
C ASP A 87 6.84 3.78 -4.74
N SER A 88 6.11 4.89 -4.85
CA SER A 88 4.67 4.88 -5.13
C SER A 88 4.35 4.11 -6.42
N ILE A 89 5.10 4.35 -7.49
CA ILE A 89 4.85 3.72 -8.79
C ILE A 89 5.15 2.22 -8.72
N ASN A 90 6.26 1.81 -8.09
CA ASN A 90 6.59 0.39 -7.92
C ASN A 90 5.51 -0.37 -7.13
N ILE A 91 4.98 0.23 -6.06
CA ILE A 91 3.89 -0.38 -5.29
C ILE A 91 2.60 -0.46 -6.11
N ILE A 92 2.31 0.52 -6.96
CA ILE A 92 1.15 0.45 -7.86
C ILE A 92 1.28 -0.62 -8.93
N LEU A 93 2.48 -0.84 -9.48
CA LEU A 93 2.73 -1.95 -10.41
C LEU A 93 2.51 -3.31 -9.73
N GLN A 94 2.96 -3.46 -8.49
CA GLN A 94 2.67 -4.64 -7.65
C GLN A 94 1.16 -4.79 -7.39
N SER A 95 0.46 -3.69 -7.12
CA SER A 95 -0.98 -3.69 -6.91
C SER A 95 -1.74 -4.15 -8.15
N LEU A 96 -1.40 -3.64 -9.34
CA LEU A 96 -2.04 -4.06 -10.60
C LEU A 96 -1.85 -5.56 -10.85
N THR A 97 -0.63 -6.07 -10.68
CA THR A 97 -0.33 -7.50 -10.83
C THR A 97 -1.11 -8.35 -9.85
N SER A 98 -1.23 -7.88 -8.60
CA SER A 98 -1.99 -8.57 -7.55
C SER A 98 -3.49 -8.59 -7.86
N CYS A 99 -4.06 -7.45 -8.27
CA CYS A 99 -5.47 -7.35 -8.63
C CYS A 99 -5.85 -8.25 -9.81
N ILE A 100 -5.01 -8.35 -10.84
CA ILE A 100 -5.24 -9.28 -11.97
C ILE A 100 -5.30 -10.73 -11.47
N ARG A 101 -4.31 -11.14 -10.68
CA ARG A 101 -4.23 -12.51 -10.13
C ARG A 101 -5.43 -12.87 -9.24
N LEU A 102 -6.01 -11.86 -8.59
CA LEU A 102 -7.06 -12.02 -7.59
C LEU A 102 -8.45 -11.63 -8.11
N GLU A 103 -8.58 -11.33 -9.40
CA GLU A 103 -9.81 -10.90 -10.06
C GLU A 103 -10.50 -9.71 -9.35
N ASP A 104 -9.72 -8.76 -8.79
CA ASP A 104 -10.23 -7.56 -8.12
C ASP A 104 -10.31 -6.35 -9.06
N ASP A 105 -11.39 -6.27 -9.83
CA ASP A 105 -11.66 -5.16 -10.76
C ASP A 105 -11.72 -3.80 -10.06
N THR A 106 -12.19 -3.76 -8.81
CA THR A 106 -12.31 -2.49 -8.06
C THR A 106 -10.94 -1.97 -7.67
N GLY A 107 -10.09 -2.83 -7.12
CA GLY A 107 -8.71 -2.53 -6.81
C GLY A 107 -7.94 -2.14 -8.07
N PHE A 108 -8.08 -2.92 -9.14
CA PHE A 108 -7.44 -2.67 -10.43
C PHE A 108 -7.76 -1.27 -10.98
N ARG A 109 -9.04 -0.88 -11.05
CA ARG A 109 -9.45 0.45 -11.55
C ARG A 109 -8.85 1.59 -10.72
N LYS A 110 -8.80 1.46 -9.39
CA LYS A 110 -8.18 2.46 -8.51
C LYS A 110 -6.69 2.58 -8.78
N SER A 111 -6.00 1.45 -8.93
CA SER A 111 -4.56 1.40 -9.18
C SER A 111 -4.20 1.97 -10.56
N VAL A 112 -5.00 1.72 -11.60
CA VAL A 112 -4.85 2.36 -12.92
C VAL A 112 -4.98 3.88 -12.79
N VAL A 113 -6.05 4.38 -12.15
CA VAL A 113 -6.26 5.83 -11.99
C VAL A 113 -5.07 6.49 -11.27
N LEU A 114 -4.55 5.86 -10.21
CA LEU A 114 -3.40 6.38 -9.49
C LEU A 114 -2.12 6.32 -10.34
N PHE A 115 -1.87 5.23 -11.08
CA PHE A 115 -0.75 5.14 -12.01
C PHE A 115 -0.81 6.25 -13.07
N GLU A 116 -1.96 6.44 -13.71
CA GLU A 116 -2.14 7.46 -14.74
C GLU A 116 -1.87 8.87 -14.20
N SER A 117 -2.30 9.15 -12.96
CA SER A 117 -2.00 10.44 -12.30
C SER A 117 -0.52 10.66 -12.01
N LEU A 118 0.27 9.59 -11.97
CA LEU A 118 1.71 9.58 -11.70
C LEU A 118 2.56 9.36 -12.97
N ARG A 119 1.93 9.21 -14.14
CA ARG A 119 2.59 8.79 -15.39
C ARG A 119 3.80 9.66 -15.73
N GLU A 120 3.71 10.96 -15.55
CA GLU A 120 4.79 11.91 -15.85
C GLU A 120 6.02 11.74 -14.94
N HIS A 121 5.86 11.06 -13.81
CA HIS A 121 6.94 10.76 -12.87
C HIS A 121 7.58 9.37 -13.08
N THR A 122 7.10 8.60 -14.06
CA THR A 122 7.63 7.26 -14.35
C THR A 122 9.00 7.32 -15.02
N ASN A 123 9.86 6.34 -14.72
CA ASN A 123 11.03 6.06 -15.55
C ASN A 123 10.69 5.08 -16.69
N SER A 124 11.65 4.82 -17.58
CA SER A 124 11.46 3.91 -18.72
C SER A 124 11.02 2.50 -18.31
N ASP A 125 11.59 1.98 -17.23
CA ASP A 125 11.40 0.60 -16.80
C ASP A 125 10.01 0.41 -16.19
N GLN A 126 9.59 1.34 -15.33
CA GLN A 126 8.25 1.39 -14.74
C GLN A 126 7.17 1.54 -15.80
N LEU A 127 7.41 2.40 -16.81
CA LEU A 127 6.47 2.58 -17.90
C LEU A 127 6.36 1.32 -18.77
N ALA A 128 7.49 0.67 -19.08
CA ALA A 128 7.50 -0.58 -19.83
C ALA A 128 6.80 -1.71 -19.06
N GLU A 129 7.01 -1.81 -17.75
CA GLU A 129 6.31 -2.77 -16.90
C GLU A 129 4.80 -2.53 -16.90
N TYR A 130 4.36 -1.29 -16.73
CA TYR A 130 2.94 -0.95 -16.81
C TYR A 130 2.32 -1.38 -18.14
N GLN A 131 2.99 -1.08 -19.26
CA GLN A 131 2.52 -1.47 -20.59
C GLN A 131 2.42 -2.99 -20.73
N ALA A 132 3.42 -3.74 -20.23
CA ALA A 132 3.39 -5.19 -20.23
C ALA A 132 2.24 -5.74 -19.38
N ILE A 133 1.94 -5.15 -18.22
CA ILE A 133 0.79 -5.51 -17.39
C ILE A 133 -0.52 -5.27 -18.14
N MET A 134 -0.69 -4.10 -18.77
CA MET A 134 -1.92 -3.78 -19.51
C MET A 134 -2.15 -4.72 -20.70
N LEU A 135 -1.09 -5.08 -21.43
CA LEU A 135 -1.19 -6.00 -22.56
C LEU A 135 -1.68 -7.39 -22.15
N LYS A 136 -1.26 -7.90 -20.99
CA LYS A 136 -1.70 -9.21 -20.47
C LYS A 136 -3.21 -9.31 -20.20
N ILE A 137 -3.92 -8.19 -20.11
CA ILE A 137 -5.37 -8.15 -19.84
C ILE A 137 -6.17 -8.32 -21.14
N LEU A 138 -5.55 -8.04 -22.29
CA LEU A 138 -6.21 -8.12 -23.60
C LEU A 138 -6.22 -9.55 -24.17
N ASP A 139 -5.41 -10.45 -23.60
CA ASP A 139 -5.29 -11.86 -23.97
C ASP A 139 -6.31 -12.75 -23.22
#